data_AF-A0A8T3XET4-F1
#
_entry.id   AF-A0A8T3XET4-F1
#
_cell.length_a   1.000
_cell.length_b   1.000
_cell.length_c   1.000
_cell.angle_alpha   90.00
_cell.angle_beta   90.00
_cell.angle_gamma   90.00
#
_symmetry.space_group_name_H-M   'P 1'
#
loop_
_entity.id
_entity.type
_entity.pdbx_description
1 polymer ?
#
loop_
_entity_poly.entity_id
_entity_poly.type
_entity_poly.pdbx_seq_one_letter_code
_entity_poly.pdbx_strand_id
1 'polypeptide(L)'
;MRKISFFLSIFVLAVLLIACTSSSENKGNIDGKNDKDTGFEGITQQQCLESGGKWNECGSPCAGTNADVCIQVCRAQCECNNKEFTCPKGFKCRLSGKSANEIGVCIKG
;
A
#
# COMPACT_ATOMS: atom_id res chain seq x y z
N MET A 1 9.95 -13.70 50.31
CA MET A 1 10.37 -12.59 49.42
C MET A 1 10.39 -13.05 47.95
N ARG A 2 9.22 -13.28 47.33
CA ARG A 2 9.11 -13.70 45.90
C ARG A 2 7.99 -13.00 45.12
N LYS A 3 7.23 -12.10 45.75
CA LYS A 3 6.05 -11.46 45.15
C LYS A 3 6.38 -10.17 44.37
N ILE A 4 7.51 -9.51 44.66
CA ILE A 4 7.90 -8.22 44.05
C ILE A 4 8.38 -8.38 42.60
N SER A 5 8.99 -9.52 42.24
CA SER A 5 9.47 -9.77 40.86
C SER A 5 8.33 -9.88 39.83
N PHE A 6 7.14 -10.33 40.23
CA PHE A 6 6.01 -10.48 39.31
C PHE A 6 5.39 -9.13 38.92
N PHE A 7 5.37 -8.16 39.83
CA PHE A 7 4.81 -6.83 39.56
C PHE A 7 5.68 -6.02 38.60
N LEU A 8 7.01 -6.16 38.64
CA LEU A 8 7.90 -5.48 37.70
C LEU A 8 7.70 -5.96 36.26
N SER A 9 7.51 -7.27 36.05
CA SER A 9 7.28 -7.86 34.73
C SER A 9 5.98 -7.34 34.09
N ILE A 10 4.90 -7.27 34.87
CA ILE A 10 3.60 -6.77 34.39
C ILE A 10 3.66 -5.28 34.06
N PHE A 11 4.40 -4.49 34.85
CA PHE A 11 4.58 -3.06 34.58
C PHE A 11 5.35 -2.80 33.28
N VAL A 12 6.41 -3.58 33.01
CA VAL A 12 7.17 -3.46 31.75
C VAL A 12 6.31 -3.82 30.54
N LEU A 13 5.46 -4.85 30.65
CA LEU A 13 4.56 -5.26 29.57
C LEU A 13 3.48 -4.20 29.28
N ALA A 14 2.97 -3.52 30.32
CA ALA A 14 1.98 -2.47 30.17
C ALA A 14 2.54 -1.20 29.50
N VAL A 15 3.79 -0.82 29.80
CA VAL A 15 4.44 0.34 29.17
C VAL A 15 4.70 0.10 27.67
N LEU A 16 5.04 -1.14 27.28
CA LEU A 16 5.22 -1.52 25.87
C LEU A 16 3.93 -1.44 25.04
N LEU A 17 2.76 -1.66 25.64
CA LEU A 17 1.47 -1.57 24.95
C LEU A 17 1.04 -0.12 24.65
N ILE A 18 1.53 0.88 25.39
CA ILE A 18 1.14 2.29 25.23
C ILE A 18 1.91 2.98 24.09
N ALA A 19 3.07 2.44 23.67
CA ALA A 19 3.90 3.03 22.62
C ALA A 19 3.38 2.81 21.19
N CYS A 20 2.33 2.02 20.99
CA CYS A 20 1.70 1.79 19.69
C CYS A 20 0.30 2.43 19.61
N THR A 21 0.21 3.73 19.90
CA THR A 21 -0.92 4.54 19.44
C THR A 21 -0.45 5.32 18.21
N SER A 22 -1.03 4.95 17.07
CA SER A 22 -0.76 5.46 15.74
C SER A 22 -0.88 6.98 15.67
N SER A 23 0.23 7.63 15.32
CA SER A 23 0.24 9.02 14.88
C SER A 23 -0.42 9.11 13.50
N SER A 24 -1.67 9.57 13.49
CA SER A 24 -2.35 10.03 12.28
C SER A 24 -2.66 11.51 12.43
N GLU A 25 -1.66 12.36 12.18
CA GLU A 25 -1.86 13.77 11.91
C GLU A 25 -1.13 14.15 10.61
N ASN A 26 -1.89 14.35 9.54
CA ASN A 26 -1.51 15.29 8.50
C ASN A 26 -2.76 15.84 7.80
N LYS A 27 -3.24 17.00 8.28
CA LYS A 27 -4.21 17.83 7.56
C LYS A 27 -3.47 18.63 6.49
N GLY A 28 -3.36 18.05 5.30
CA GLY A 28 -2.97 18.77 4.09
C GLY A 28 -4.17 19.55 3.54
N ASN A 29 -4.12 20.87 3.67
CA ASN A 29 -4.98 21.84 3.00
C ASN A 29 -4.40 22.14 1.61
N ILE A 30 -5.04 21.66 0.53
CA ILE A 30 -4.79 22.11 -0.85
C ILE A 30 -6.12 22.18 -1.60
N ASP A 31 -6.27 23.28 -2.32
CA ASP A 31 -7.46 23.80 -2.99
C ASP A 31 -8.23 22.82 -3.90
N GLY A 32 -9.53 22.69 -3.63
CA GLY A 32 -10.60 22.82 -4.64
C GLY A 32 -10.43 22.15 -6.01
N LYS A 33 -10.21 20.83 -6.05
CA LYS A 33 -10.61 19.98 -7.18
C LYS A 33 -11.14 18.67 -6.60
N ASN A 34 -12.12 18.03 -7.23
CA ASN A 34 -12.69 16.77 -6.76
C ASN A 34 -11.68 15.61 -6.92
N ASP A 35 -10.56 15.67 -6.18
CA ASP A 35 -9.46 14.71 -6.11
C ASP A 35 -9.82 13.60 -5.12
N LYS A 36 -10.89 12.87 -5.41
CA LYS A 36 -11.15 11.61 -4.71
C LYS A 36 -10.16 10.56 -5.25
N ASP A 37 -9.12 10.30 -4.46
CA ASP A 37 -8.32 9.07 -4.47
C ASP A 37 -7.74 8.68 -5.85
N THR A 38 -7.05 9.63 -6.50
CA THR A 38 -6.24 9.33 -7.69
C THR A 38 -4.90 8.72 -7.28
N GLY A 39 -4.64 7.52 -7.76
CA GLY A 39 -3.42 6.77 -7.52
C GLY A 39 -2.34 7.05 -8.55
N PHE A 40 -1.29 6.24 -8.48
CA PHE A 40 -0.21 6.15 -9.45
C PHE A 40 -0.78 6.03 -10.86
N GLU A 41 -0.17 6.73 -11.82
CA GLU A 41 -0.63 6.83 -13.23
C GLU A 41 -2.01 7.51 -13.41
N GLY A 42 -2.53 8.16 -12.37
CA GLY A 42 -3.81 8.89 -12.42
C GLY A 42 -5.03 7.97 -12.42
N ILE A 43 -4.85 6.68 -12.09
CA ILE A 43 -5.95 5.72 -11.96
C ILE A 43 -6.69 6.01 -10.65
N THR A 44 -7.99 6.26 -10.73
CA THR A 44 -8.83 6.38 -9.52
C THR A 44 -9.08 5.03 -8.88
N GLN A 45 -9.34 5.01 -7.58
CA GLN A 45 -9.76 3.79 -6.87
C GLN A 45 -10.96 3.11 -7.55
N GLN A 46 -11.97 3.91 -7.93
CA GLN A 46 -13.17 3.39 -8.58
C GLN A 46 -12.83 2.68 -9.90
N GLN A 47 -12.03 3.31 -10.78
CA GLN A 47 -11.61 2.68 -12.04
C GLN A 47 -10.88 1.36 -11.80
N CYS A 48 -10.03 1.30 -10.77
CA CYS A 48 -9.30 0.08 -10.43
C CYS A 48 -10.24 -1.05 -10.01
N LEU A 49 -11.18 -0.78 -9.11
CA LEU A 49 -12.10 -1.78 -8.58
C LEU A 49 -13.08 -2.25 -9.66
N GLU A 50 -13.61 -1.33 -10.47
CA GLU A 50 -14.51 -1.64 -11.60
C GLU A 50 -13.81 -2.49 -12.68
N SER A 51 -12.50 -2.35 -12.85
CA SER A 51 -11.73 -3.16 -13.78
C SER A 51 -11.29 -4.50 -13.21
N GLY A 52 -11.68 -4.85 -11.97
CA GLY A 52 -11.21 -6.07 -11.30
C GLY A 52 -9.76 -6.01 -10.80
N GLY A 53 -9.18 -4.82 -10.72
CA GLY A 53 -7.86 -4.61 -10.11
C GLY A 53 -7.94 -4.59 -8.59
N LYS A 54 -6.78 -4.66 -7.94
CA LYS A 54 -6.67 -4.55 -6.49
C LYS A 54 -6.13 -3.18 -6.11
N TRP A 55 -6.95 -2.37 -5.44
CA TRP A 55 -6.48 -1.09 -4.93
C TRP A 55 -5.54 -1.28 -3.74
N ASN A 56 -4.38 -0.63 -3.78
CA ASN A 56 -3.44 -0.58 -2.67
C ASN A 56 -3.07 0.88 -2.39
N GLU A 57 -3.39 1.37 -1.18
CA GLU A 57 -3.10 2.75 -0.76
C GLU A 57 -1.61 3.02 -0.49
N CYS A 58 -0.83 1.98 -0.19
CA CYS A 58 0.62 2.03 -0.04
C CYS A 58 1.26 0.90 -0.86
N GLY A 59 1.19 1.02 -2.18
CA GLY A 59 1.91 0.14 -3.08
C GLY A 59 3.29 0.70 -3.45
N SER A 60 4.17 -0.21 -3.88
CA SER A 60 5.48 0.15 -4.41
C SER A 60 5.36 0.53 -5.88
N PRO A 61 5.82 1.72 -6.30
CA PRO A 61 5.82 2.13 -7.71
C PRO A 61 6.79 1.30 -8.56
N CYS A 62 7.68 0.53 -7.93
CA CYS A 62 8.59 -0.39 -8.61
C CYS A 62 7.99 -1.79 -8.80
N ALA A 63 6.77 -2.07 -8.31
CA ALA A 63 6.15 -3.36 -8.58
C ALA A 63 6.01 -3.58 -10.09
N GLY A 64 6.32 -4.82 -10.51
CA GLY A 64 6.46 -5.19 -11.91
C GLY A 64 7.72 -4.68 -12.63
N THR A 65 8.68 -4.05 -11.95
CA THR A 65 9.97 -3.67 -12.54
C THR A 65 11.06 -4.69 -12.20
N ASN A 66 12.16 -4.66 -12.95
CA ASN A 66 13.35 -5.47 -12.66
C ASN A 66 14.34 -4.78 -11.72
N ALA A 67 13.92 -3.75 -10.98
CA ALA A 67 14.80 -3.03 -10.06
C ALA A 67 15.21 -3.92 -8.88
N ASP A 68 16.51 -4.12 -8.68
CA ASP A 68 17.06 -4.85 -7.53
C ASP A 68 17.00 -4.01 -6.24
N VAL A 69 17.04 -2.68 -6.40
CA VAL A 69 16.86 -1.72 -5.31
C VAL A 69 15.74 -0.77 -5.71
N CYS A 70 14.71 -0.68 -4.87
CA CYS A 70 13.61 0.25 -5.02
C CYS A 70 13.46 1.06 -3.74
N ILE A 71 13.32 2.38 -3.88
CA ILE A 71 12.93 3.25 -2.78
C ILE A 71 11.48 2.91 -2.43
N GLN A 72 11.25 2.45 -1.21
CA GLN A 72 9.89 2.19 -0.72
C GLN A 72 9.18 3.51 -0.45
N VAL A 73 8.51 4.02 -1.47
CA VAL A 73 7.57 5.14 -1.33
C VAL A 73 6.17 4.55 -1.39
N CYS A 74 5.39 4.74 -0.31
CA CYS A 74 3.97 4.43 -0.34
C CYS A 74 3.26 5.32 -1.35
N ARG A 75 2.68 4.73 -2.40
CA ARG A 75 1.78 5.43 -3.32
C ARG A 75 0.53 4.59 -3.51
N ALA A 76 -0.63 5.25 -3.50
CA ALA A 76 -1.86 4.60 -3.91
C ALA A 76 -1.71 4.11 -5.35
N GLN A 77 -2.08 2.87 -5.66
CA GLN A 77 -1.90 2.29 -6.99
C GLN A 77 -2.91 1.16 -7.24
N CYS A 78 -3.17 0.91 -8.52
CA CYS A 78 -3.96 -0.25 -8.95
C CYS A 78 -3.04 -1.43 -9.26
N GLU A 79 -3.11 -2.46 -8.43
CA GLU A 79 -2.36 -3.71 -8.58
C GLU A 79 -3.07 -4.66 -9.54
N CYS A 80 -2.26 -5.42 -10.28
CA CYS A 80 -2.71 -6.38 -11.29
C CYS A 80 -1.84 -7.64 -11.27
N ASN A 81 -2.30 -8.73 -11.90
CA ASN A 81 -1.49 -9.94 -12.12
C ASN A 81 -2.03 -10.75 -13.32
N ASN A 82 -1.40 -11.88 -13.62
CA ASN A 82 -1.79 -12.75 -14.74
C ASN A 82 -2.99 -13.67 -14.44
N LYS A 83 -3.66 -13.53 -13.29
CA LYS A 83 -4.64 -14.51 -12.82
C LYS A 83 -5.99 -13.91 -12.47
N GLU A 84 -5.98 -12.98 -11.53
CA GLU A 84 -7.16 -12.50 -10.81
C GLU A 84 -7.37 -11.00 -10.98
N PHE A 85 -6.28 -10.22 -11.10
CA PHE A 85 -6.36 -8.76 -11.07
C PHE A 85 -6.08 -8.12 -12.42
N THR A 86 -7.04 -7.36 -12.94
CA THR A 86 -7.00 -6.77 -14.27
C THR A 86 -6.98 -5.24 -14.25
N CYS A 87 -6.41 -4.64 -15.31
CA CYS A 87 -6.25 -3.20 -15.41
C CYS A 87 -7.42 -2.51 -16.13
N PRO A 88 -7.69 -1.23 -15.83
CA PRO A 88 -8.68 -0.44 -16.56
C PRO A 88 -8.33 -0.30 -18.04
N LYS A 89 -9.32 0.03 -18.86
CA LYS A 89 -9.13 0.28 -20.30
C LYS A 89 -8.09 1.40 -20.52
N GLY A 90 -7.13 1.14 -21.42
CA GLY A 90 -6.03 2.07 -21.71
C GLY A 90 -4.81 1.89 -20.80
N PHE A 91 -4.86 0.95 -19.87
CA PHE A 91 -3.74 0.58 -19.01
C PHE A 91 -3.32 -0.87 -19.27
N LYS A 92 -2.05 -1.16 -19.01
CA LYS A 92 -1.46 -2.50 -19.12
C LYS A 92 -0.91 -2.91 -17.77
N CYS A 93 -0.98 -4.20 -17.49
CA CYS A 93 -0.36 -4.75 -16.30
C CYS A 93 1.15 -4.86 -16.51
N ARG A 94 1.93 -4.05 -15.77
CA ARG A 94 3.39 -4.18 -15.77
C ARG A 94 3.79 -5.27 -14.79
N LEU A 95 4.49 -6.27 -15.29
CA LEU A 95 5.00 -7.42 -14.56
C LEU A 95 6.51 -7.55 -14.82
N SER A 96 7.27 -8.02 -13.84
CA SER A 96 8.71 -8.21 -13.96
C SER A 96 9.07 -9.51 -14.69
N GLY A 97 8.14 -10.46 -14.75
CA GLY A 97 8.33 -11.80 -15.29
C GLY A 97 9.03 -12.75 -14.32
N LYS A 98 9.36 -12.32 -13.10
CA LYS A 98 10.14 -13.10 -12.13
C LYS A 98 9.35 -14.22 -11.47
N SER A 99 8.02 -14.13 -11.43
CA SER A 99 7.19 -15.22 -10.88
C SER A 99 5.76 -15.23 -11.45
N ALA A 100 5.16 -16.41 -11.57
CA ALA A 100 3.80 -16.58 -12.09
C ALA A 100 2.69 -16.02 -11.18
N ASN A 101 3.02 -15.68 -9.93
CA ASN A 101 2.12 -15.09 -8.94
C ASN A 101 2.54 -13.65 -8.59
N GLU A 102 3.38 -13.01 -9.40
CA GLU A 102 3.84 -11.68 -9.10
C GLU A 102 2.69 -10.68 -9.15
N ILE A 103 2.75 -9.70 -8.25
CA ILE A 103 1.88 -8.54 -8.28
C ILE A 103 2.58 -7.45 -9.09
N GLY A 104 1.91 -7.05 -10.15
CA GLY A 104 2.25 -5.93 -11.00
C GLY A 104 1.47 -4.68 -10.63
N VAL A 105 1.68 -3.64 -11.44
CA VAL A 105 0.96 -2.36 -11.33
C VAL A 105 0.40 -2.00 -12.70
N CYS A 106 -0.81 -1.48 -12.72
CA CYS A 106 -1.41 -0.91 -13.91
C CYS A 106 -0.70 0.38 -14.29
N ILE A 107 -0.14 0.42 -15.51
CA ILE A 107 0.52 1.59 -16.08
C ILE A 107 -0.11 1.97 -17.39
N LYS A 108 0.06 3.23 -17.83
CA LYS A 108 -0.44 3.68 -19.12
C LYS A 108 0.14 2.82 -20.26
N GLY A 109 -0.75 2.29 -21.11
CA GLY A 109 -0.46 1.26 -22.11
C GLY A 109 0.01 1.78 -23.47
#